data_AF-A0A7K5XP56-F1
#
_entry.id   AF-A0A7K5XP56-F1
#
_cell.length_a   1.000
_cell.length_b   1.000
_cell.length_c   1.000
_cell.angle_alpha   90.00
_cell.angle_beta   90.00
_cell.angle_gamma   90.00
#
_symmetry.space_group_name_H-M   'P 1'
#
loop_
_entity.id
_entity.type
_entity.pdbx_description
1 polymer ?
#
loop_
_entity_poly.entity_id
_entity_poly.type
_entity_poly.pdbx_seq_one_letter_code
_entity_poly.pdbx_strand_id
1 'polypeptide(L)' 'LELGPANLAFELPAHTCSGLHVRFLRLRGPAGPPQRWVRYLTHSDSYVLRL' A
#
# COMPACT_ATOMS: atom_id res chain seq x y z
N LEU A 1 31.18 -19.37 -8.13
CA LEU A 1 30.32 -19.13 -6.95
C LEU A 1 29.12 -18.38 -7.47
N GLU A 2 27.98 -19.04 -7.64
CA GLU A 2 26.75 -18.33 -8.03
C GLU A 2 26.05 -17.83 -6.76
N LEU A 3 25.59 -16.59 -6.80
CA LEU A 3 24.90 -15.97 -5.68
C LEU A 3 23.41 -16.30 -5.81
N GLY A 4 22.83 -16.86 -4.74
CA GLY A 4 21.40 -17.18 -4.72
C GLY A 4 20.53 -15.91 -4.84
N PRO A 5 19.22 -16.08 -5.13
CA PRO A 5 18.30 -14.95 -5.19
C PRO A 5 18.24 -14.18 -3.87
N ALA A 6 18.14 -12.86 -3.96
CA ALA A 6 17.96 -11.97 -2.82
C ALA A 6 16.48 -11.62 -2.62
N ASN A 7 15.97 -11.82 -1.41
CA ASN A 7 14.63 -11.41 -1.02
C ASN A 7 14.67 -10.02 -0.39
N LEU A 8 13.76 -9.13 -0.80
CA LEU A 8 13.69 -7.77 -0.28
C LEU A 8 12.38 -7.54 0.47
N ALA A 9 12.49 -7.01 1.68
CA ALA A 9 11.38 -6.58 2.51
C ALA A 9 11.37 -5.05 2.59
N PHE A 10 10.28 -4.40 2.19
CA PHE A 10 10.12 -2.94 2.23
C PHE A 10 8.65 -2.51 2.33
N GLU A 11 8.47 -1.27 2.77
CA GLU A 11 7.20 -0.56 2.79
C GLU A 11 7.32 0.80 2.10
N LEU A 12 6.31 1.16 1.31
CA LEU A 12 6.18 2.46 0.67
C LEU A 12 4.93 3.16 1.20
N PRO A 13 5.07 4.08 2.17
CA PRO A 13 3.94 4.84 2.69
C PRO A 13 3.43 5.83 1.64
N ALA A 14 2.13 6.10 1.66
CA ALA A 14 1.46 7.04 0.75
C ALA A 14 1.64 6.72 -0.76
N HIS A 15 2.01 5.48 -1.11
CA HIS A 15 2.19 5.03 -2.48
C HIS A 15 1.34 3.79 -2.80
N THR A 16 0.82 3.71 -4.03
CA THR A 16 0.15 2.52 -4.56
C THR A 16 0.78 2.09 -5.87
N CYS A 17 1.25 0.85 -5.95
CA CYS A 17 1.77 0.30 -7.21
C CYS A 17 0.67 -0.02 -8.23
N SER A 18 -0.57 -0.25 -7.77
CA SER A 18 -1.71 -0.53 -8.65
C SER A 18 -2.37 0.72 -9.24
N GLY A 19 -2.02 1.92 -8.75
CA GLY A 19 -2.72 3.16 -9.08
C GLY A 19 -4.12 3.29 -8.46
N LEU A 20 -4.47 2.45 -7.48
CA LEU A 20 -5.75 2.51 -6.78
C LEU A 20 -5.93 3.87 -6.10
N HIS A 21 -7.07 4.51 -6.35
CA HIS A 21 -7.42 5.79 -5.75
C HIS A 21 -8.87 5.81 -5.25
N VAL A 22 -9.06 5.98 -3.95
CA VAL A 22 -10.35 6.19 -3.31
C VAL A 22 -10.87 7.58 -3.69
N ARG A 23 -11.84 7.65 -4.60
CA ARG A 23 -12.43 8.92 -5.05
C ARG A 23 -13.47 9.47 -4.09
N PHE A 24 -14.29 8.59 -3.49
CA PHE A 24 -15.40 8.97 -2.63
C PHE A 24 -15.57 7.99 -1.47
N LEU A 25 -15.75 8.53 -0.26
CA LEU A 25 -16.12 7.78 0.94
C LEU A 25 -17.46 8.33 1.46
N ARG A 26 -18.53 7.55 1.32
CA ARG A 26 -19.88 7.92 1.78
C ARG A 26 -20.18 7.25 3.11
N LEU A 27 -20.46 8.05 4.13
CA LEU A 27 -20.89 7.59 5.45
C LEU A 27 -22.42 7.76 5.56
N ARG A 28 -23.12 6.78 6.13
CA ARG A 28 -24.55 6.85 6.46
C ARG A 28 -24.67 6.95 7.98
N GLY A 29 -25.19 8.05 8.52
CA GLY A 29 -25.30 8.26 9.96
C GLY A 29 -25.60 9.73 10.33
N PRO A 30 -25.87 10.03 11.62
CA PRO A 30 -26.18 11.38 12.10
C PRO A 30 -25.03 12.36 11.79
N ALA A 31 -25.38 13.64 11.67
CA ALA A 31 -24.49 14.74 11.29
C ALA A 31 -23.46 15.10 12.38
N GLY A 32 -22.59 14.17 12.75
CA GLY A 32 -21.32 14.47 13.41
C GLY A 32 -20.27 14.82 12.36
N PRO A 33 -19.19 15.57 12.70
CA PRO A 33 -18.11 15.82 11.77
C PRO A 33 -17.54 14.48 11.28
N PRO A 34 -17.70 14.15 9.98
CA PRO A 34 -17.28 12.85 9.49
C PRO A 34 -15.75 12.85 9.42
N GLN A 35 -15.08 12.15 10.34
CA GLN A 35 -13.67 11.84 10.17
C GLN A 35 -13.53 10.89 8.98
N ARG A 36 -12.82 11.33 7.94
CA ARG A 36 -12.59 10.57 6.72
C ARG A 36 -11.08 10.51 6.49
N TRP A 37 -10.49 9.36 6.73
CA TRP A 37 -9.06 9.14 6.57
C TRP A 37 -8.82 7.98 5.62
N VAL A 38 -7.89 8.17 4.70
CA VAL A 38 -7.40 7.11 3.80
C VAL A 38 -5.89 7.12 3.91
N ARG A 39 -5.30 5.94 4.09
CA ARG A 39 -3.86 5.74 4.00
C ARG A 39 -3.59 4.69 2.94
N TYR A 40 -2.66 5.00 2.04
CA TYR A 40 -2.11 4.04 1.09
C TYR A 40 -0.79 3.50 1.62
N LEU A 41 -0.57 2.20 1.46
CA LEU A 41 0.66 1.51 1.81
C LEU A 41 0.89 0.43 0.76
N THR A 42 2.08 0.41 0.19
CA THR A 42 2.55 -0.75 -0.57
C THR A 42 3.56 -1.49 0.30
N HIS A 43 3.39 -2.80 0.45
CA HIS A 43 4.31 -3.67 1.16
C HIS A 43 4.83 -4.73 0.19
N SER A 44 6.11 -5.05 0.27
CA SER A 44 6.72 -6.15 -0.49
C SER A 44 6.17 -7.49 -0.03
N ASP A 45 5.69 -8.32 -0.94
CA ASP A 45 5.44 -9.73 -0.65
C ASP A 45 6.63 -10.56 -1.15
N SER A 46 6.44 -11.38 -2.19
CA SER A 46 7.51 -12.18 -2.80
C SER A 46 8.40 -11.38 -3.76
N TYR A 47 9.02 -10.28 -3.28
CA TYR A 47 9.94 -9.47 -4.09
C TYR A 47 11.34 -10.09 -4.11
N VAL A 48 11.67 -10.78 -5.21
CA VAL A 48 12.91 -11.54 -5.39
C VAL A 48 13.76 -10.93 -6.51
N LEU A 49 15.03 -10.65 -6.21
CA LEU A 49 16.04 -10.23 -7.17
C LEU A 49 16.98 -11.41 -7.49
N ARG A 50 17.18 -11.70 -8.78
CA ARG A 50 18.22 -12.63 -9.24
C ARG A 50 19.50 -11.85 -9.53
N LEU A 51 20.62 -12.33 -9.00
CA LEU A 51 21.94 -11.68 -9.04
C LEU A 51 22.88 -12.41 -10.01
#